data_AF-A0A5B9MH78-F1
#
_entry.id   AF-A0A5B9MH78-F1
#
_cell.length_a   1.000
_cell.length_b   1.000
_cell.length_c   1.000
_cell.angle_alpha   90.00
_cell.angle_beta   90.00
_cell.angle_gamma   90.00
#
_symmetry.space_group_name_H-M   'P 1'
#
loop_
_entity.id
_entity.type
_entity.pdbx_description
1 polymer ?
#
loop_
_entity_poly.entity_id
_entity_poly.type
_entity_poly.pdbx_seq_one_letter_code
_entity_poly.pdbx_strand_id
1 'polypeptide(L)'
;MTDFPETRESLIRRVKDTGDRCAWEEFSSMYRPVIYRVAKSRGMQDADAQDLAQQVLLAVSSAIGRWEKQCAETKFRHWLSRITRNAVVKFMTRGPRDVAVGGTGMLDWLEECPDPDSETAQRFDLEYRRQLYLTASDQVRRKIQPQSWQIFQMTVLDGGSIEDAARQTDRTIGSVYAVRSRVMRQLREAVSRLEADQS
;
A
#
# COMPACT_ATOMS: atom_id res chain seq x y z
N MET A 1 7.07 18.49 7.84
CA MET A 1 7.09 17.27 7.01
C MET A 1 6.64 16.13 7.90
N THR A 2 5.40 15.67 7.78
CA THR A 2 4.90 14.54 8.57
C THR A 2 5.74 13.33 8.20
N ASP A 3 6.56 12.83 9.11
CA ASP A 3 7.38 11.65 8.84
C ASP A 3 6.45 10.44 8.72
N PHE A 4 6.34 9.89 7.51
CA PHE A 4 5.43 8.77 7.24
C PHE A 4 6.20 7.45 7.41
N PRO A 5 5.64 6.50 8.18
CA PRO A 5 6.37 5.33 8.67
C PRO A 5 6.64 4.34 7.55
N GLU A 6 7.86 3.81 7.46
CA GLU A 6 8.37 2.92 6.40
C GLU A 6 7.77 1.50 6.38
N THR A 7 8.06 0.73 5.33
CA THR A 7 7.85 -0.73 5.38
C THR A 7 8.58 -1.31 6.58
N ARG A 8 7.94 -2.24 7.28
CA ARG A 8 8.54 -2.95 8.42
C ARG A 8 9.87 -3.60 8.03
N GLU A 9 10.91 -3.35 8.83
CA GLU A 9 12.24 -3.93 8.61
C GLU A 9 12.24 -5.45 8.78
N SER A 10 11.43 -5.97 9.70
CA SER A 10 11.17 -7.39 9.90
C SER A 10 10.64 -8.05 8.62
N LEU A 11 9.66 -7.43 7.96
CA LEU A 11 9.11 -7.90 6.69
C LEU A 11 10.16 -7.83 5.59
N ILE A 12 10.91 -6.72 5.47
CA ILE A 12 11.97 -6.61 4.47
C ILE A 12 13.03 -7.71 4.66
N ARG A 13 13.47 -7.95 5.90
CA ARG A 13 14.44 -9.01 6.21
C ARG A 13 13.92 -10.39 5.83
N ARG A 14 12.65 -10.69 6.10
CA ARG A 14 12.03 -11.96 5.74
C ARG A 14 11.85 -12.12 4.23
N VAL A 15 11.48 -11.05 3.51
CA VAL A 15 11.32 -11.05 2.04
C VAL A 15 12.67 -11.25 1.32
N LYS A 16 13.81 -10.96 1.96
CA LYS A 16 15.14 -11.33 1.44
C LYS A 16 15.33 -12.85 1.34
N ASP A 17 14.68 -13.63 2.19
CA ASP A 17 14.58 -15.07 2.02
C ASP A 17 13.49 -15.37 0.99
N THR A 18 13.90 -15.69 -0.23
CA THR A 18 12.97 -16.03 -1.32
C THR A 18 12.18 -17.31 -1.05
N GLY A 19 12.58 -18.12 -0.07
CA GLY A 19 11.84 -19.28 0.42
C GLY A 19 10.70 -18.96 1.40
N ASP A 20 10.69 -17.77 2.03
CA ASP A 20 9.61 -17.37 2.95
C ASP A 20 8.36 -16.93 2.17
N ARG A 21 7.58 -17.92 1.74
CA ARG A 21 6.35 -17.71 0.99
C ARG A 21 5.35 -16.84 1.76
N CYS A 22 5.28 -16.97 3.09
CA CYS A 22 4.37 -16.18 3.92
C CYS A 22 4.75 -14.70 3.92
N ALA A 23 6.04 -14.37 3.98
CA ALA A 23 6.52 -12.99 3.87
C ALA A 23 6.25 -12.41 2.47
N TRP A 24 6.43 -13.22 1.42
CA TRP A 24 6.09 -12.81 0.05
C TRP A 24 4.60 -12.60 -0.17
N GLU A 25 3.75 -13.44 0.42
CA GLU A 25 2.30 -13.27 0.40
C GLU A 25 1.90 -11.95 1.10
N GLU A 26 2.42 -11.70 2.30
CA GLU A 26 2.20 -10.46 3.04
C GLU A 26 2.68 -9.24 2.24
N PHE A 27 3.91 -9.28 1.72
CA PHE A 27 4.51 -8.23 0.90
C PHE A 27 3.67 -7.93 -0.35
N SER A 28 3.29 -8.97 -1.09
CA SER A 28 2.52 -8.82 -2.32
C SER A 28 1.11 -8.29 -2.05
N SER A 29 0.47 -8.71 -0.95
CA SER A 29 -0.85 -8.21 -0.54
C SER A 29 -0.83 -6.70 -0.25
N MET A 30 0.32 -6.20 0.21
CA MET A 30 0.53 -4.78 0.52
C MET A 30 0.90 -3.98 -0.71
N TYR A 31 1.82 -4.47 -1.55
CA TYR A 31 2.41 -3.65 -2.62
C TYR A 31 1.76 -3.86 -3.99
N ARG A 32 1.23 -5.05 -4.31
CA ARG A 32 0.57 -5.30 -5.60
C ARG A 32 -0.57 -4.31 -5.87
N PRO A 33 -1.51 -4.06 -4.92
CA PRO A 33 -2.61 -3.12 -5.17
C PRO A 33 -2.14 -1.67 -5.31
N VAL A 34 -1.04 -1.31 -4.64
CA VAL A 34 -0.43 0.03 -4.74
C VAL A 34 0.14 0.24 -6.13
N ILE A 35 0.99 -0.68 -6.59
CA ILE A 35 1.61 -0.63 -7.93
C ILE A 35 0.53 -0.60 -9.01
N TYR A 36 -0.48 -1.47 -8.90
CA TYR A 36 -1.62 -1.50 -9.81
C TYR A 36 -2.35 -0.15 -9.87
N ARG A 37 -2.68 0.47 -8.71
CA ARG A 37 -3.39 1.76 -8.70
C ARG A 37 -2.54 2.91 -9.25
N VAL A 38 -1.22 2.89 -9.01
CA VAL A 38 -0.28 3.84 -9.62
C VAL A 38 -0.28 3.67 -11.14
N ALA A 39 -0.17 2.44 -11.65
CA ALA A 39 -0.24 2.14 -13.09
C ALA A 39 -1.57 2.60 -13.72
N LYS A 40 -2.70 2.29 -13.08
CA LYS A 40 -4.03 2.75 -13.51
C LYS A 40 -4.14 4.28 -13.55
N SER A 41 -3.58 4.97 -12.56
CA SER A 41 -3.58 6.45 -12.53
C SER A 41 -2.79 7.09 -13.67
N ARG A 42 -1.90 6.32 -14.31
CA ARG A 42 -1.08 6.71 -15.46
C ARG A 42 -1.70 6.34 -16.80
N GLY A 43 -2.97 5.89 -16.81
CA GLY A 43 -3.73 5.63 -18.03
C GLY A 43 -3.59 4.20 -18.58
N MET A 44 -2.91 3.28 -17.88
CA MET A 44 -2.83 1.89 -18.33
C MET A 44 -4.20 1.19 -18.30
N GLN A 45 -4.44 0.33 -19.30
CA GLN A 45 -5.57 -0.59 -19.27
C GLN A 45 -5.40 -1.62 -18.15
N ASP A 46 -6.49 -2.30 -17.80
CA ASP A 46 -6.51 -3.20 -16.65
C ASP A 46 -5.50 -4.35 -16.75
N ALA A 47 -5.46 -5.04 -17.89
CA ALA A 47 -4.53 -6.15 -18.13
C ALA A 47 -3.07 -5.71 -17.98
N ASP A 48 -2.69 -4.60 -18.61
CA ASP A 48 -1.33 -4.06 -18.54
C ASP A 48 -0.94 -3.64 -17.12
N ALA A 49 -1.86 -3.03 -16.38
CA ALA A 49 -1.61 -2.64 -14.99
C ALA A 49 -1.40 -3.86 -14.08
N GLN A 50 -2.13 -4.96 -14.32
CA GLN A 50 -1.95 -6.22 -13.59
C GLN A 50 -0.61 -6.88 -13.93
N ASP A 51 -0.26 -6.94 -15.21
CA ASP A 51 1.02 -7.49 -15.70
C ASP A 51 2.21 -6.67 -15.18
N LEU A 52 2.15 -5.34 -15.27
CA LEU A 52 3.17 -4.45 -14.71
C LEU A 52 3.37 -4.71 -13.20
N ALA A 53 2.29 -4.80 -12.43
CA ALA A 53 2.38 -5.06 -11.01
C ALA A 53 3.05 -6.41 -10.70
N GLN A 54 2.77 -7.44 -11.49
CA GLN A 54 3.44 -8.72 -11.38
C GLN A 54 4.93 -8.60 -11.72
N GLN A 55 5.28 -7.97 -12.85
CA GLN A 55 6.68 -7.84 -13.26
C GLN A 55 7.48 -7.02 -12.25
N VAL A 56 6.93 -5.93 -11.71
CA VAL A 56 7.59 -5.13 -10.65
C VAL A 56 7.89 -6.00 -9.43
N LEU A 57 6.93 -6.82 -8.97
CA LEU A 57 7.15 -7.71 -7.83
C LEU A 57 8.21 -8.79 -8.12
N LEU A 58 8.23 -9.33 -9.35
CA LEU A 58 9.29 -10.25 -9.77
C LEU A 58 10.66 -9.55 -9.80
N ALA A 59 10.73 -8.31 -10.29
CA ALA A 59 11.97 -7.54 -10.31
C ALA A 59 12.47 -7.27 -8.89
N VAL A 60 11.56 -6.91 -7.99
CA VAL A 60 11.85 -6.78 -6.56
C VAL A 60 12.39 -8.08 -5.99
N SER A 61 11.80 -9.24 -6.30
CA SER A 61 12.28 -10.54 -5.81
C SER A 61 13.73 -10.87 -6.23
N SER A 62 14.12 -10.43 -7.42
CA SER A 62 15.49 -10.59 -7.93
C SER A 62 16.49 -9.60 -7.32
N ALA A 63 16.02 -8.44 -6.85
CA ALA A 63 16.86 -7.35 -6.40
C ALA A 63 16.92 -7.21 -4.87
N ILE A 64 15.90 -7.68 -4.16
CA ILE A 64 15.73 -7.50 -2.70
C ILE A 64 16.88 -8.08 -1.90
N GLY A 65 17.49 -9.19 -2.36
CA GLY A 65 18.64 -9.80 -1.70
C GLY A 65 19.86 -8.86 -1.63
N ARG A 66 20.02 -7.98 -2.64
CA ARG A 66 21.08 -6.95 -2.71
C ARG A 66 20.65 -5.62 -2.11
N TRP A 67 19.38 -5.46 -1.75
CA TRP A 67 18.90 -4.22 -1.17
C TRP A 67 19.48 -4.06 0.24
N GLU A 68 20.24 -2.99 0.45
CA GLU A 68 20.76 -2.62 1.76
C GLU A 68 20.33 -1.19 2.08
N LYS A 69 19.96 -0.96 3.34
CA LYS A 69 19.64 0.37 3.83
C LYS A 69 20.95 1.13 4.02
N GLN A 70 21.35 1.90 3.01
CA GLN A 70 22.64 2.62 2.98
C GLN A 70 22.68 3.79 3.99
N CYS A 71 21.54 4.44 4.27
CA CYS A 71 21.42 5.49 5.27
C CYS A 71 20.00 5.55 5.85
N ALA A 72 19.80 6.29 6.94
CA ALA A 72 18.49 6.49 7.57
C ALA A 72 17.45 7.10 6.61
N GLU A 73 17.91 7.90 5.64
CA GLU A 73 17.07 8.54 4.61
C GLU A 73 16.71 7.59 3.45
N THR A 74 17.42 6.47 3.28
CA THR A 74 17.12 5.46 2.25
C THR A 74 15.95 4.62 2.71
N LYS A 75 14.76 5.08 2.32
CA LYS A 75 13.47 4.47 2.60
C LYS A 75 13.18 3.36 1.58
N PHE A 76 12.72 2.20 2.06
CA PHE A 76 12.39 1.06 1.19
C PHE A 76 11.32 1.43 0.17
N ARG A 77 10.32 2.22 0.61
CA ARG A 77 9.29 2.71 -0.29
C ARG A 77 9.81 3.56 -1.42
N HIS A 78 10.82 4.40 -1.18
CA HIS A 78 11.42 5.20 -2.24
C HIS A 78 12.16 4.33 -3.26
N TRP A 79 12.80 3.25 -2.80
CA TRP A 79 13.39 2.26 -3.69
C TRP A 79 12.33 1.53 -4.54
N LEU A 80 11.23 1.10 -3.93
CA LEU A 80 10.15 0.42 -4.65
C LEU A 80 9.37 1.36 -5.59
N SER A 81 9.14 2.61 -5.18
CA SER A 81 8.50 3.62 -6.02
C SER A 81 9.35 3.94 -7.25
N ARG A 82 10.69 3.91 -7.13
CA ARG A 82 11.62 4.00 -8.27
C ARG A 82 11.44 2.85 -9.25
N ILE A 83 11.47 1.61 -8.76
CA ILE A 83 11.28 0.43 -9.63
C ILE A 83 9.93 0.53 -10.34
N THR A 84 8.89 0.93 -9.62
CA THR A 84 7.54 1.11 -10.15
C THR A 84 7.50 2.22 -11.22
N ARG A 85 8.10 3.38 -10.95
CA ARG A 85 8.19 4.50 -11.90
C ARG A 85 8.92 4.06 -13.17
N ASN A 86 10.07 3.42 -13.03
CA ASN A 86 10.88 3.00 -14.17
C ASN A 86 10.14 1.98 -15.03
N ALA A 87 9.41 1.05 -14.40
CA ALA A 87 8.53 0.12 -15.09
C ALA A 87 7.40 0.85 -15.83
N VAL A 88 6.72 1.80 -15.18
CA VAL A 88 5.66 2.60 -15.81
C VAL A 88 6.18 3.42 -16.99
N VAL A 89 7.29 4.15 -16.82
CA VAL A 89 7.89 4.97 -17.89
C VAL A 89 8.28 4.09 -19.06
N LYS A 90 9.00 2.98 -18.81
CA LYS A 90 9.39 2.04 -19.86
C LYS A 90 8.17 1.48 -20.59
N PHE A 91 7.10 1.16 -19.88
CA PHE A 91 5.87 0.68 -20.51
C PHE A 91 5.25 1.75 -21.42
N MET A 92 5.21 3.02 -20.99
CA MET A 92 4.66 4.12 -21.80
C MET A 92 5.55 4.52 -22.98
N THR A 93 6.87 4.31 -22.89
CA THR A 93 7.82 4.63 -23.97
C THR A 93 8.05 3.47 -24.94
N ARG A 94 7.54 2.27 -24.65
CA ARG A 94 7.57 1.11 -25.56
C ARG A 94 6.72 1.38 -26.80
N GLY A 95 7.33 1.23 -27.98
CA GLY A 95 6.61 1.21 -29.26
C GLY A 95 5.95 -0.15 -29.55
N PRO A 96 5.08 -0.27 -30.57
CA PRO A 96 4.30 -1.48 -30.89
C PRO A 96 5.09 -2.76 -31.23
N ARG A 97 6.42 -2.74 -31.21
CA ARG A 97 7.29 -3.83 -31.71
C ARG A 97 8.04 -4.63 -30.63
N ASP A 98 7.99 -4.23 -29.35
CA ASP A 98 8.76 -4.89 -28.28
C ASP A 98 7.98 -6.01 -27.55
N VAL A 99 7.03 -6.64 -28.24
CA VAL A 99 6.34 -7.83 -27.73
C VAL A 99 7.20 -9.05 -28.02
N ALA A 100 8.28 -9.21 -27.27
CA ALA A 100 8.93 -10.48 -26.89
C ALA A 100 10.45 -10.30 -26.70
N VAL A 101 10.92 -9.94 -25.51
CA VAL A 101 12.19 -10.48 -24.98
C VAL A 101 12.06 -10.56 -23.46
N GLY A 102 12.07 -11.80 -22.96
CA GLY A 102 12.00 -12.11 -21.53
C GLY A 102 13.24 -11.67 -20.75
N GLY A 103 13.06 -11.53 -19.43
CA GLY A 103 14.12 -11.51 -18.41
C GLY A 103 14.99 -10.26 -18.33
N THR A 104 15.61 -9.84 -19.43
CA THR A 104 16.63 -8.78 -19.45
C THR A 104 16.06 -7.39 -19.14
N GLY A 105 14.83 -7.09 -19.57
CA GLY A 105 14.23 -5.77 -19.38
C GLY A 105 13.86 -5.40 -17.94
N MET A 106 13.84 -6.37 -17.01
CA MET A 106 13.48 -6.16 -15.58
C MET A 106 14.66 -5.59 -14.77
N LEU A 107 15.90 -5.93 -15.13
CA LEU A 107 17.09 -5.41 -14.48
C LEU A 107 17.28 -3.91 -14.76
N ASP A 108 16.92 -3.46 -15.96
CA ASP A 108 16.97 -2.05 -16.34
C ASP A 108 16.14 -1.13 -15.43
N TRP A 109 15.11 -1.66 -14.74
CA TRP A 109 14.31 -0.85 -13.81
C TRP A 109 15.05 -0.46 -12.53
N LEU A 110 16.16 -1.16 -12.24
CA LEU A 110 16.95 -0.96 -11.03
C LEU A 110 17.97 0.18 -11.18
N GLU A 111 18.27 0.61 -12.41
CA GLU A 111 19.28 1.64 -12.72
C GLU A 111 18.60 2.99 -13.03
N GLU A 112 18.69 3.95 -12.10
CA GLU A 112 18.59 5.41 -12.33
C GLU A 112 18.68 6.20 -11.00
N CYS A 113 19.25 7.41 -11.04
CA CYS A 113 19.42 8.32 -9.90
C CYS A 113 18.09 8.99 -9.47
N PRO A 114 17.96 9.43 -8.20
CA PRO A 114 16.69 9.83 -7.61
C PRO A 114 16.14 11.17 -8.13
N ASP A 115 14.84 11.19 -8.45
CA ASP A 115 13.96 12.37 -8.35
C ASP A 115 12.81 12.06 -7.38
N PRO A 116 13.00 12.33 -6.07
CA PRO A 116 11.99 12.06 -5.03
C PRO A 116 10.74 12.94 -5.18
N ASP A 117 10.81 14.02 -5.98
CA ASP A 117 9.70 14.94 -6.22
C ASP A 117 8.84 14.55 -7.42
N SER A 118 9.17 13.44 -8.10
CA SER A 118 8.37 12.96 -9.21
C SER A 118 6.93 12.64 -8.79
N GLU A 119 5.98 13.02 -9.64
CA GLU A 119 4.54 12.78 -9.43
C GLU A 119 4.22 11.29 -9.16
N THR A 120 4.97 10.35 -9.77
CA THR A 120 4.81 8.91 -9.52
C THR A 120 5.18 8.53 -8.08
N ALA A 121 6.26 9.10 -7.53
CA ALA A 121 6.66 8.81 -6.16
C ALA A 121 5.62 9.32 -5.15
N GLN A 122 5.14 10.55 -5.34
CA GLN A 122 4.08 11.13 -4.50
C GLN A 122 2.79 10.30 -4.59
N ARG A 123 2.42 9.85 -5.81
CA ARG A 123 1.25 9.00 -6.01
C ARG A 123 1.41 7.64 -5.34
N PHE A 124 2.60 7.05 -5.42
CA PHE A 124 2.91 5.78 -4.79
C PHE A 124 2.71 5.86 -3.27
N ASP A 125 3.22 6.91 -2.63
CA ASP A 125 3.04 7.13 -1.19
C ASP A 125 1.56 7.29 -0.81
N LEU A 126 0.79 8.04 -1.61
CA LEU A 126 -0.65 8.20 -1.39
C LEU A 126 -1.38 6.85 -1.48
N GLU A 127 -1.11 6.07 -2.53
CA GLU A 127 -1.75 4.78 -2.75
C GLU A 127 -1.33 3.73 -1.71
N TYR A 128 -0.10 3.83 -1.19
CA TYR A 128 0.39 3.02 -0.08
C TYR A 128 -0.35 3.35 1.22
N ARG A 129 -0.50 4.64 1.57
CA ARG A 129 -1.30 5.05 2.75
C ARG A 129 -2.74 4.58 2.63
N ARG A 130 -3.33 4.70 1.44
CA ARG A 130 -4.66 4.18 1.16
C ARG A 130 -4.72 2.67 1.39
N GLN A 131 -3.71 1.92 0.97
CA GLN A 131 -3.65 0.48 1.19
C GLN A 131 -3.58 0.13 2.68
N LEU A 132 -2.70 0.79 3.44
CA LEU A 132 -2.61 0.58 4.89
C LEU A 132 -3.96 0.83 5.57
N TYR A 133 -4.65 1.91 5.20
CA TYR A 133 -5.96 2.22 5.74
C TYR A 133 -7.02 1.17 5.38
N LEU A 134 -7.05 0.68 4.13
CA LEU A 134 -7.98 -0.36 3.69
C LEU A 134 -7.73 -1.68 4.44
N THR A 135 -6.46 -2.08 4.56
CA THR A 135 -6.08 -3.30 5.29
C THR A 135 -6.43 -3.17 6.78
N ALA A 136 -6.11 -2.04 7.41
CA ALA A 136 -6.48 -1.79 8.81
C ALA A 136 -8.00 -1.78 9.01
N SER A 137 -8.74 -1.18 8.07
CA SER A 137 -10.21 -1.13 8.11
C SER A 137 -10.83 -2.51 8.04
N ASP A 138 -10.34 -3.38 7.16
CA ASP A 138 -10.80 -4.76 7.07
C ASP A 138 -10.50 -5.55 8.37
N GLN A 139 -9.30 -5.39 8.93
CA GLN A 139 -8.95 -6.03 10.21
C GLN A 139 -9.83 -5.56 11.37
N VAL A 140 -10.12 -4.25 11.47
CA VAL A 140 -10.97 -3.70 12.52
C VAL A 140 -12.42 -4.14 12.32
N ARG A 141 -12.92 -4.09 11.08
CA ARG A 141 -14.29 -4.52 10.75
C ARG A 141 -14.55 -5.96 11.17
N ARG A 142 -13.59 -6.87 11.01
CA ARG A 142 -13.70 -8.28 11.43
C ARG A 142 -13.68 -8.49 12.95
N LYS A 143 -13.14 -7.53 13.72
CA LYS A 143 -12.94 -7.65 15.18
C LYS A 143 -14.03 -6.96 16.01
N ILE A 144 -14.84 -6.10 15.40
CA ILE A 144 -15.89 -5.36 16.12
C ILE A 144 -17.28 -5.88 15.81
N GLN A 145 -18.24 -5.53 16.68
CA GLN A 145 -19.64 -5.87 16.46
C GLN A 145 -20.16 -5.17 15.19
N PRO A 146 -20.96 -5.87 14.34
CA PRO A 146 -21.48 -5.32 13.10
C PRO A 146 -22.21 -3.97 13.28
N GLN A 147 -22.99 -3.81 14.35
CA GLN A 147 -23.70 -2.56 14.65
C GLN A 147 -22.72 -1.41 14.98
N SER A 148 -21.60 -1.69 15.64
CA SER A 148 -20.55 -0.67 15.89
C SER A 148 -19.89 -0.22 14.59
N TRP A 149 -19.66 -1.16 13.66
CA TRP A 149 -19.16 -0.83 12.32
C TRP A 149 -20.17 -0.02 11.52
N GLN A 150 -21.45 -0.38 11.57
CA GLN A 150 -22.53 0.36 10.92
C GLN A 150 -22.60 1.82 11.40
N ILE A 151 -22.55 2.05 12.72
CA ILE A 151 -22.52 3.40 13.29
C ILE A 151 -21.29 4.19 12.78
N PHE A 152 -20.12 3.54 12.75
CA PHE A 152 -18.92 4.17 12.24
C PHE A 152 -19.03 4.52 10.75
N GLN A 153 -19.55 3.62 9.92
CA GLN A 153 -19.74 3.83 8.49
C GLN A 153 -20.67 5.04 8.26
N MET A 154 -21.85 5.04 8.89
CA MET A 154 -22.83 6.11 8.72
C MET A 154 -22.30 7.50 9.11
N THR A 155 -21.45 7.57 10.15
CA THR A 155 -20.99 8.86 10.71
C THR A 155 -19.67 9.35 10.14
N VAL A 156 -18.80 8.45 9.68
CA VAL A 156 -17.44 8.81 9.24
C VAL A 156 -17.25 8.57 7.75
N LEU A 157 -17.73 7.45 7.22
CA LEU A 157 -17.55 7.09 5.81
C LEU A 157 -18.62 7.74 4.93
N ASP A 158 -19.87 7.74 5.39
CA ASP A 158 -21.02 8.28 4.65
C ASP A 158 -21.26 9.77 4.96
N GLY A 159 -20.58 10.33 5.96
CA GLY A 159 -20.68 11.75 6.35
C GLY A 159 -22.01 12.15 6.99
N GLY A 160 -22.81 11.19 7.46
CA GLY A 160 -24.09 11.43 8.12
C GLY A 160 -23.97 12.03 9.51
N SER A 161 -25.07 12.60 10.01
CA SER A 161 -25.13 13.19 11.35
C SER A 161 -25.13 12.12 12.44
N ILE A 162 -24.66 12.49 13.63
CA ILE A 162 -24.61 11.60 14.79
C ILE A 162 -26.03 11.32 15.30
N GLU A 163 -26.91 12.30 15.18
CA GLU A 163 -28.32 12.27 15.55
C GLU A 163 -29.10 11.29 14.67
N ASP A 164 -28.84 11.29 13.36
CA ASP A 164 -29.48 10.35 12.43
C ASP A 164 -28.93 8.93 12.62
N ALA A 165 -27.63 8.78 12.86
CA ALA A 165 -27.04 7.48 13.19
C ALA A 165 -27.61 6.91 14.50
N ALA A 166 -27.78 7.74 15.53
CA ALA A 166 -28.40 7.37 16.79
C ALA A 166 -29.84 6.87 16.58
N ARG A 167 -30.64 7.62 15.81
CA ARG A 167 -32.03 7.27 15.49
C ARG A 167 -32.15 5.97 14.69
N GLN A 168 -31.32 5.81 13.65
CA GLN A 168 -31.36 4.65 12.76
C GLN A 168 -30.81 3.37 13.40
N THR A 169 -29.94 3.49 14.41
CA THR A 169 -29.33 2.33 15.08
C THR A 169 -29.95 2.04 16.45
N ASP A 170 -30.99 2.78 16.85
CA ASP A 170 -31.62 2.71 18.17
C ASP A 170 -30.61 2.83 19.33
N ARG A 171 -29.72 3.84 19.23
CA ARG A 171 -28.67 4.12 20.21
C ARG A 171 -28.75 5.56 20.70
N THR A 172 -28.17 5.80 21.87
CA THR A 172 -28.00 7.18 22.37
C THR A 172 -26.90 7.90 21.59
N ILE A 173 -27.01 9.22 21.45
CA ILE A 173 -25.98 10.08 20.87
C ILE A 173 -24.61 9.84 21.53
N GLY A 174 -24.58 9.74 22.86
CA GLY A 174 -23.36 9.43 23.61
C GLY A 174 -22.75 8.07 23.26
N SER A 175 -23.58 7.06 23.00
CA SER A 175 -23.13 5.75 22.52
C SER A 175 -22.50 5.84 21.13
N VAL A 176 -23.09 6.63 20.22
CA VAL A 176 -22.54 6.86 18.87
C VAL A 176 -21.16 7.55 18.93
N TYR A 177 -21.01 8.58 19.75
CA TYR A 177 -19.69 9.21 19.99
C TYR A 177 -18.66 8.22 20.53
N ALA A 178 -19.05 7.41 21.52
CA ALA A 178 -18.16 6.40 22.10
C ALA A 178 -17.73 5.33 21.09
N VAL A 179 -18.67 4.85 20.26
CA VAL A 179 -18.38 3.91 19.16
C VAL A 179 -17.41 4.53 18.16
N ARG A 180 -17.69 5.75 17.67
CA ARG A 180 -16.82 6.46 16.71
C ARG A 180 -15.41 6.61 17.25
N SER A 181 -15.25 7.08 18.49
CA SER A 181 -13.95 7.25 19.13
C SER A 181 -13.19 5.91 19.26
N ARG A 182 -13.88 4.85 19.70
CA ARG A 182 -13.31 3.52 19.84
C ARG A 182 -12.83 2.94 18.50
N VAL A 183 -13.66 3.02 17.46
CA VAL A 183 -13.30 2.50 16.12
C VAL A 183 -12.14 3.31 15.53
N MET A 184 -12.15 4.64 15.66
CA MET A 184 -11.03 5.49 15.22
C MET A 184 -9.71 5.16 15.95
N ARG A 185 -9.78 4.83 17.25
CA ARG A 185 -8.61 4.40 18.01
C ARG A 185 -8.11 3.04 17.53
N GLN A 186 -9.00 2.07 17.34
CA GLN A 186 -8.64 0.73 16.84
C GLN A 186 -8.06 0.77 15.41
N LEU A 187 -8.57 1.65 14.55
CA LEU A 187 -7.99 1.88 13.21
C LEU A 187 -6.57 2.42 13.32
N ARG A 188 -6.34 3.43 14.16
CA ARG A 188 -5.00 3.97 14.41
C ARG A 188 -4.05 2.89 14.95
N GLU A 189 -4.49 2.11 15.93
CA GLU A 189 -3.69 0.98 16.47
C GLU A 189 -3.42 -0.10 15.42
N ALA A 190 -4.39 -0.42 14.56
CA ALA A 190 -4.20 -1.38 13.48
C ALA A 190 -3.20 -0.88 12.43
N VAL A 191 -3.30 0.39 12.03
CA VAL A 191 -2.32 1.05 11.16
C VAL A 191 -0.94 1.05 11.81
N SER A 192 -0.82 1.47 13.08
CA SER A 192 0.45 1.47 13.80
C SER A 192 1.03 0.06 13.95
N ARG A 193 0.23 -0.99 14.14
CA ARG A 193 0.73 -2.37 14.11
C ARG A 193 1.22 -2.76 12.72
N LEU A 194 0.45 -2.45 11.66
CA LEU A 194 0.87 -2.59 10.26
C LEU A 194 2.18 -1.86 9.96
N GLU A 195 2.52 -0.86 10.77
CA GLU A 195 3.77 -0.11 10.71
C GLU A 195 4.86 -0.64 11.67
N ALA A 196 4.53 -1.26 12.80
CA ALA A 196 5.45 -1.44 13.94
C ALA A 196 5.82 -2.88 14.39
N ASP A 197 5.21 -3.95 13.89
CA ASP A 197 5.56 -5.31 14.38
C ASP A 197 6.95 -5.79 13.89
N GLN A 198 7.96 -6.10 14.70
CA GLN A 198 8.47 -5.66 16.01
C GLN A 198 10.01 -5.92 15.93
N SER A 199 10.78 -5.16 16.71
CA SER A 199 12.26 -5.19 16.81
C SER A 199 12.92 -6.57 16.83
#